data_AF-A0A6M0RFY1-F1
#
_entry.id   AF-A0A6M0RFY1-F1
#
_cell.length_a   1.000
_cell.length_b   1.000
_cell.length_c   1.000
_cell.angle_alpha   90.00
_cell.angle_beta   90.00
_cell.angle_gamma   90.00
#
_symmetry.space_group_name_H-M   'P 1'
#
loop_
_entity.id
_entity.type
_entity.pdbx_description
1 polymer ?
#
loop_
_entity_poly.entity_id
_entity_poly.type
_entity_poly.pdbx_seq_one_letter_code
_entity_poly.pdbx_strand_id
1 'polypeptide(L)'
;MADKDVALAGKIANFINRFPDDWQEYQDWLRAIMSSRPGLLEQYPAWQATLIFRWRLFYFVSYVASGIFFRWLLNRIKDCFPSRTWQTPERGVVVGQHKPYRYRLQRVATLLAIVELTLCGMAALTGVMLAFYYQPTALGAHTSLSMIANNVANGTLILSLHDVAGNGLIVFSLIQIVVMFLGREFLLPWLTAWISGILLALTAMALSWTAIVLAWEQTGFWRFKIELNILGSLPLVGPTLRDVLSGGSGISSFTLQHMYMLHSYVLAIAAIFLSITHLATLILQEQQCQPKETQSS
;
A
#
# COMPACT_ATOMS: atom_id res chain seq x y z
N MET A 1 -43.46 1.09 9.00
CA MET A 1 -42.68 0.22 8.09
C MET A 1 -41.56 -0.46 8.89
N ALA A 2 -41.90 -1.33 9.86
CA ALA A 2 -41.09 -1.55 11.07
C ALA A 2 -40.73 -3.02 11.41
N ASP A 3 -41.14 -3.99 10.59
CA ASP A 3 -40.96 -5.43 10.87
C ASP A 3 -39.86 -6.08 10.02
N LYS A 4 -39.67 -5.56 8.79
CA LYS A 4 -38.72 -6.12 7.82
C LYS A 4 -37.25 -5.99 8.25
N ASP A 5 -36.89 -4.91 8.93
CA ASP A 5 -35.50 -4.65 9.33
C ASP A 5 -35.07 -5.52 10.53
N VAL A 6 -35.99 -5.77 11.46
CA VAL A 6 -35.77 -6.67 12.60
C VAL A 6 -35.70 -8.12 12.11
N ALA A 7 -36.59 -8.49 11.18
CA ALA A 7 -36.53 -9.79 10.53
C ALA A 7 -35.22 -9.99 9.73
N LEU A 8 -34.73 -8.94 9.05
CA LEU A 8 -33.44 -8.97 8.35
C LEU A 8 -32.27 -9.13 9.32
N ALA A 9 -32.26 -8.37 10.42
CA ALA A 9 -31.24 -8.49 11.46
C ALA A 9 -31.23 -9.88 12.13
N GLY A 10 -32.41 -10.47 12.38
CA GLY A 10 -32.53 -11.84 12.90
C GLY A 10 -32.00 -12.90 11.93
N LYS A 11 -32.25 -12.73 10.62
CA LYS A 11 -31.66 -13.60 9.58
C LYS A 11 -30.13 -13.48 9.53
N ILE A 12 -29.59 -12.27 9.69
CA ILE A 12 -28.13 -12.03 9.74
C ILE A 12 -27.52 -12.66 11.00
N ALA A 13 -28.15 -12.53 12.17
CA ALA A 13 -27.70 -13.14 13.41
C ALA A 13 -27.64 -14.67 13.31
N ASN A 14 -28.69 -15.30 12.78
CA ASN A 14 -28.72 -16.74 12.56
C ASN A 14 -27.68 -17.22 11.53
N PHE A 15 -27.35 -16.41 10.53
CA PHE A 15 -26.28 -16.71 9.58
C PHE A 15 -24.91 -16.64 10.24
N ILE A 16 -24.65 -15.63 11.07
CA ILE A 16 -23.37 -15.45 11.77
C ILE A 16 -23.14 -16.54 12.82
N ASN A 17 -24.19 -17.06 13.45
CA ASN A 17 -24.11 -18.17 14.42
C ASN A 17 -23.63 -19.52 13.83
N ARG A 18 -23.44 -19.62 12.50
CA ARG A 18 -22.93 -20.83 11.84
C ARG A 18 -21.39 -20.86 11.72
N PHE A 19 -20.69 -19.82 12.16
CA PHE A 19 -19.23 -19.71 12.07
C PHE A 19 -18.54 -20.00 13.42
N PRO A 20 -17.24 -20.33 13.44
CA PRO A 20 -16.51 -20.83 14.63
C PRO A 20 -16.31 -19.78 15.73
N ASP A 21 -15.74 -20.18 16.88
CA ASP A 21 -15.57 -19.35 18.10
C ASP A 21 -14.86 -18.00 17.89
N ASP A 22 -14.10 -17.84 16.81
CA ASP A 22 -13.45 -16.60 16.40
C ASP A 22 -14.42 -15.49 15.95
N TRP A 23 -15.73 -15.79 15.87
CA TRP A 23 -16.78 -14.84 15.51
C TRP A 23 -17.61 -14.31 16.68
N GLN A 24 -17.29 -14.71 17.92
CA GLN A 24 -18.03 -14.27 19.13
C GLN A 24 -18.03 -12.73 19.28
N GLU A 25 -16.92 -12.07 18.98
CA GLU A 25 -16.80 -10.61 19.03
C GLU A 25 -17.79 -9.92 18.08
N TYR A 26 -17.96 -10.44 16.87
CA TYR A 26 -18.93 -9.90 15.89
C TYR A 26 -20.38 -10.13 16.33
N GLN A 27 -20.66 -11.25 16.98
CA GLN A 27 -21.99 -11.52 17.55
C GLN A 27 -22.31 -10.58 18.71
N ASP A 28 -21.32 -10.27 19.56
CA ASP A 28 -21.46 -9.31 20.65
C ASP A 28 -21.72 -7.90 20.12
N TRP A 29 -20.99 -7.48 19.08
CA TRP A 29 -21.20 -6.20 18.40
C TRP A 29 -22.59 -6.11 17.75
N LEU A 30 -23.06 -7.17 17.09
CA LEU A 30 -24.40 -7.19 16.52
C LEU A 30 -25.47 -7.10 17.61
N ARG A 31 -25.30 -7.84 18.72
CA ARG A 31 -26.19 -7.77 19.88
C ARG A 31 -26.22 -6.36 20.47
N ALA A 32 -25.09 -5.68 20.57
CA ALA A 32 -24.99 -4.30 21.02
C ALA A 32 -25.68 -3.30 20.07
N ILE A 33 -25.59 -3.52 18.75
CA ILE A 33 -26.32 -2.71 17.77
C ILE A 33 -27.84 -2.93 17.93
N MET A 34 -28.29 -4.17 18.04
CA MET A 34 -29.71 -4.51 18.23
C MET A 34 -30.28 -3.95 19.54
N SER A 35 -29.54 -4.09 20.64
CA SER A 35 -29.97 -3.62 21.96
C SER A 35 -29.96 -2.10 22.10
N SER A 36 -29.26 -1.37 21.23
CA SER A 36 -29.23 0.10 21.26
C SER A 36 -30.46 0.77 20.66
N ARG A 37 -31.34 0.02 19.95
CA ARG A 37 -32.52 0.56 19.28
C ARG A 37 -33.53 1.26 20.22
N PRO A 38 -33.91 0.69 21.38
CA PRO A 38 -34.84 1.33 22.31
C PRO A 38 -34.28 2.66 22.83
N GLY A 39 -33.00 2.69 23.23
CA GLY A 39 -32.34 3.90 23.71
C GLY A 39 -32.22 4.99 22.64
N LEU A 40 -32.03 4.62 21.38
CA LEU A 40 -32.05 5.57 20.26
C LEU A 40 -33.43 6.20 20.02
N LEU A 41 -34.51 5.46 20.26
CA LEU A 41 -35.89 5.96 20.13
C LEU A 41 -36.31 6.85 21.30
N GLU A 42 -35.67 6.69 22.46
CA GLU A 42 -35.86 7.55 23.63
C GLU A 42 -35.12 8.90 23.47
N GLN A 43 -33.96 8.89 22.81
CA GLN A 43 -33.10 10.07 22.67
C GLN A 43 -33.35 10.88 21.39
N TYR A 44 -33.85 10.27 20.31
CA TYR A 44 -33.99 10.92 19.00
C TYR A 44 -35.39 10.75 18.37
N PRO A 45 -35.82 11.69 17.51
CA PRO A 45 -37.01 11.51 16.68
C PRO A 45 -36.95 10.21 15.86
N ALA A 46 -38.10 9.56 15.67
CA ALA A 46 -38.19 8.22 15.07
C ALA A 46 -37.47 8.07 13.72
N TRP A 47 -37.49 9.11 12.88
CA TRP A 47 -36.81 9.09 11.57
C TRP A 47 -35.28 9.14 11.72
N GLN A 48 -34.76 9.91 12.68
CA GLN A 48 -33.32 10.00 12.97
C GLN A 48 -32.81 8.70 13.60
N ALA A 49 -33.53 8.17 14.60
CA ALA A 49 -33.20 6.90 15.24
C ALA A 49 -33.14 5.75 14.23
N THR A 50 -34.09 5.70 13.28
CA THR A 50 -34.11 4.70 12.20
C THR A 50 -32.91 4.85 11.26
N LEU A 51 -32.55 6.09 10.90
CA LEU A 51 -31.43 6.36 10.00
C LEU A 51 -30.09 6.00 10.64
N ILE A 52 -29.88 6.37 11.91
CA ILE A 52 -28.68 6.02 12.70
C ILE A 52 -28.57 4.50 12.85
N PHE A 53 -29.66 3.82 13.19
CA PHE A 53 -29.68 2.36 13.32
C PHE A 53 -29.33 1.67 12.00
N ARG A 54 -29.91 2.11 10.87
CA ARG A 54 -29.61 1.58 9.53
C ARG A 54 -28.16 1.80 9.11
N TRP A 55 -27.59 2.96 9.43
CA TRP A 55 -26.18 3.24 9.18
C TRP A 55 -25.24 2.34 9.98
N ARG A 56 -25.52 2.13 11.27
CA ARG A 56 -24.74 1.22 12.12
C ARG A 56 -24.83 -0.22 11.64
N LEU A 57 -26.02 -0.67 11.23
CA LEU A 57 -26.20 -2.00 10.64
C LEU A 57 -25.47 -2.15 9.31
N PHE A 58 -25.55 -1.14 8.42
CA PHE A 58 -24.85 -1.14 7.14
C PHE A 58 -23.32 -1.18 7.33
N TYR A 59 -22.80 -0.34 8.23
CA TYR A 59 -21.38 -0.34 8.59
C TYR A 59 -20.93 -1.70 9.11
N PHE A 60 -21.70 -2.31 10.02
CA PHE A 60 -21.41 -3.64 10.55
C PHE A 60 -21.40 -4.72 9.45
N VAL A 61 -22.41 -4.73 8.57
CA VAL A 61 -22.49 -5.70 7.46
C VAL A 61 -21.33 -5.51 6.49
N SER A 62 -20.98 -4.27 6.16
CA SER A 62 -19.84 -3.96 5.29
C SER A 62 -18.51 -4.39 5.92
N TYR A 63 -18.31 -4.11 7.20
CA TYR A 63 -17.12 -4.49 7.95
C TYR A 63 -16.97 -6.03 8.02
N VAL A 64 -18.04 -6.73 8.36
CA VAL A 64 -18.07 -8.21 8.38
C VAL A 64 -17.83 -8.79 6.99
N ALA A 65 -18.50 -8.26 5.95
CA ALA A 65 -18.31 -8.70 4.58
C ALA A 65 -16.86 -8.49 4.11
N SER A 66 -16.25 -7.35 4.46
CA SER A 66 -14.84 -7.08 4.19
C SER A 66 -13.93 -8.05 4.94
N GLY A 67 -14.22 -8.38 6.20
CA GLY A 67 -13.47 -9.38 6.96
C GLY A 67 -13.56 -10.79 6.38
N ILE A 68 -14.76 -11.21 5.97
CA ILE A 68 -14.99 -12.50 5.28
C ILE A 68 -14.27 -12.51 3.94
N PHE A 69 -14.41 -11.46 3.14
CA PHE A 69 -13.76 -11.34 1.84
C PHE A 69 -12.24 -11.34 1.97
N PHE A 70 -11.69 -10.60 2.93
CA PHE A 70 -10.25 -10.55 3.17
C PHE A 70 -9.72 -11.90 3.66
N ARG A 71 -10.41 -12.58 4.58
CA ARG A 71 -10.04 -13.95 5.00
C ARG A 71 -10.17 -14.96 3.88
N TRP A 72 -11.24 -14.89 3.09
CA TRP A 72 -11.43 -15.71 1.90
C TRP A 72 -10.33 -15.45 0.88
N LEU A 73 -9.97 -14.19 0.65
CA LEU A 73 -8.91 -13.79 -0.28
C LEU A 73 -7.55 -14.29 0.22
N LEU A 74 -7.25 -14.12 1.51
CA LEU A 74 -6.06 -14.67 2.14
C LEU A 74 -6.03 -16.20 2.04
N ASN A 75 -7.16 -16.88 2.27
CA ASN A 75 -7.25 -18.32 2.15
C ASN A 75 -7.14 -18.77 0.69
N ARG A 76 -7.71 -18.04 -0.28
CA ARG A 76 -7.55 -18.32 -1.70
C ARG A 76 -6.13 -18.08 -2.18
N ILE A 77 -5.46 -17.05 -1.68
CA ILE A 77 -4.03 -16.83 -1.89
C ILE A 77 -3.26 -18.02 -1.30
N LYS A 78 -3.58 -18.43 -0.06
CA LYS A 78 -3.02 -19.64 0.57
C LYS A 78 -3.37 -20.93 -0.17
N ASP A 79 -4.47 -21.02 -0.90
CA ASP A 79 -4.84 -22.21 -1.68
C ASP A 79 -4.17 -22.19 -3.07
N CYS A 80 -3.95 -21.00 -3.64
CA CYS A 80 -3.14 -20.80 -4.85
C CYS A 80 -1.65 -21.14 -4.59
N PHE A 81 -1.23 -21.11 -3.33
CA PHE A 81 0.07 -21.62 -2.88
C PHE A 81 -0.13 -22.97 -2.21
N PRO A 82 0.11 -24.10 -2.88
CA PRO A 82 -0.11 -25.40 -2.27
C PRO A 82 0.62 -25.43 -0.92
N SER A 83 -0.11 -25.69 0.18
CA SER A 83 0.50 -26.18 1.41
C SER A 83 0.97 -27.61 1.15
N ARG A 84 1.94 -27.73 0.24
CA ARG A 84 2.64 -28.98 0.04
C ARG A 84 3.27 -29.26 1.39
N THR A 85 2.76 -30.27 2.07
CA THR A 85 3.43 -30.90 3.20
C THR A 85 4.73 -31.44 2.64
N TRP A 86 5.75 -30.59 2.62
CA TRP A 86 7.08 -30.99 2.26
C TRP A 86 7.48 -32.00 3.33
N GLN A 87 7.41 -33.28 2.98
CA GLN A 87 8.25 -34.29 3.58
C GLN A 87 9.63 -33.63 3.66
N THR A 88 10.10 -33.43 4.89
CA THR A 88 11.50 -33.12 5.16
C THR A 88 12.32 -33.99 4.21
N PRO A 89 13.15 -33.40 3.32
CA PRO A 89 14.07 -34.21 2.54
C PRO A 89 14.81 -35.06 3.57
N GLU A 90 14.85 -36.37 3.35
CA GLU A 90 15.50 -37.29 4.25
C GLU A 90 16.80 -36.68 4.75
N ARG A 91 16.95 -36.66 6.09
CA ARG A 91 18.16 -36.25 6.78
C ARG A 91 19.35 -36.91 6.09
N GLY A 92 20.03 -36.18 5.21
CA GLY A 92 21.08 -36.76 4.38
C GLY A 92 21.76 -35.74 3.46
N VAL A 93 21.01 -34.81 2.87
CA VAL A 93 21.64 -33.66 2.21
C VAL A 93 21.96 -32.60 3.26
N VAL A 94 23.11 -32.77 3.90
CA VAL A 94 23.75 -31.72 4.67
C VAL A 94 24.01 -30.57 3.69
N VAL A 95 23.10 -29.61 3.59
CA VAL A 95 23.42 -28.27 3.08
C VAL A 95 24.32 -27.64 4.13
N GLY A 96 25.59 -28.05 4.09
CA GLY A 96 26.62 -27.64 5.01
C GLY A 96 26.95 -26.17 4.83
N GLN A 97 27.25 -25.53 5.97
CA GLN A 97 28.34 -24.54 6.10
C GLN A 97 28.11 -23.07 5.67
N HIS A 98 26.90 -22.59 5.36
CA HIS A 98 26.66 -21.13 5.17
C HIS A 98 25.57 -20.50 6.05
N LYS A 99 25.28 -21.05 7.24
CA LYS A 99 24.35 -20.43 8.21
C LYS A 99 24.68 -18.96 8.58
N PRO A 100 25.94 -18.56 8.86
CA PRO A 100 26.21 -17.18 9.27
C PRO A 100 26.12 -16.17 8.11
N TYR A 101 26.45 -16.58 6.88
CA TYR A 101 26.35 -15.72 5.70
C TYR A 101 24.88 -15.38 5.40
N ARG A 102 24.00 -16.38 5.44
CA ARG A 102 22.57 -16.19 5.15
C ARG A 102 21.87 -15.32 6.20
N TYR A 103 22.17 -15.55 7.48
CA TYR A 103 21.66 -14.70 8.57
C TYR A 103 22.09 -13.23 8.43
N ARG A 104 23.34 -12.98 8.02
CA ARG A 104 23.81 -11.61 7.76
C ARG A 104 23.05 -10.97 6.60
N LEU A 105 22.83 -11.69 5.48
CA LEU A 105 22.05 -11.14 4.36
C LEU A 105 20.60 -10.84 4.75
N GLN A 106 19.96 -11.70 5.53
CA GLN A 106 18.60 -11.48 6.01
C GLN A 106 18.49 -10.25 6.91
N ARG A 107 19.42 -10.08 7.87
CA ARG A 107 19.50 -8.86 8.67
C ARG A 107 19.75 -7.62 7.82
N VAL A 108 20.61 -7.72 6.82
CA VAL A 108 20.86 -6.61 5.88
C VAL A 108 19.56 -6.26 5.13
N ALA A 109 18.81 -7.25 4.66
CA ALA A 109 17.52 -7.02 3.99
C ALA A 109 16.48 -6.35 4.92
N THR A 110 16.38 -6.78 6.19
CA THR A 110 15.50 -6.13 7.17
C THR A 110 15.94 -4.69 7.44
N LEU A 111 17.24 -4.43 7.61
CA LEU A 111 17.76 -3.08 7.82
C LEU A 111 17.52 -2.17 6.62
N LEU A 112 17.71 -2.68 5.41
CA LEU A 112 17.40 -1.95 4.17
C LEU A 112 15.91 -1.62 4.08
N ALA A 113 15.02 -2.55 4.43
CA ALA A 113 13.58 -2.29 4.45
C ALA A 113 13.16 -1.22 5.49
N ILE A 114 13.87 -1.13 6.62
CA ILE A 114 13.68 -0.03 7.58
C ILE A 114 14.09 1.31 6.97
N VAL A 115 15.22 1.33 6.25
CA VAL A 115 15.68 2.52 5.53
C VAL A 115 14.66 2.93 4.46
N GLU A 116 14.15 2.00 3.66
CA GLU A 116 13.11 2.27 2.66
C GLU A 116 11.85 2.86 3.27
N LEU A 117 11.34 2.26 4.36
CA LEU A 117 10.16 2.78 5.06
C LEU A 117 10.40 4.21 5.57
N THR A 118 11.60 4.47 6.10
CA THR A 118 11.99 5.79 6.61
C THR A 118 12.04 6.82 5.48
N LEU A 119 12.66 6.47 4.34
CA LEU A 119 12.72 7.32 3.16
C LEU A 119 11.32 7.58 2.58
N CYS A 120 10.47 6.54 2.52
CA CYS A 120 9.09 6.68 2.08
C CYS A 120 8.29 7.61 2.99
N GLY A 121 8.44 7.48 4.31
CA GLY A 121 7.80 8.37 5.29
C GLY A 121 8.30 9.82 5.16
N MET A 122 9.61 10.02 4.96
CA MET A 122 10.21 11.33 4.75
C MET A 122 9.71 11.98 3.44
N ALA A 123 9.67 11.23 2.34
CA ALA A 123 9.13 11.69 1.06
C ALA A 123 7.64 12.06 1.18
N ALA A 124 6.84 11.24 1.86
CA ALA A 124 5.42 11.52 2.06
C ALA A 124 5.19 12.79 2.89
N LEU A 125 5.91 12.94 4.01
CA LEU A 125 5.79 14.11 4.87
C LEU A 125 6.18 15.39 4.14
N THR A 126 7.35 15.39 3.50
CA THR A 126 7.83 16.55 2.72
C THR A 126 6.92 16.84 1.53
N GLY A 127 6.38 15.81 0.87
CA GLY A 127 5.42 15.94 -0.23
C GLY A 127 4.12 16.63 0.20
N VAL A 128 3.59 16.27 1.38
CA VAL A 128 2.43 16.96 1.97
C VAL A 128 2.76 18.43 2.28
N MET A 129 3.96 18.73 2.78
CA MET A 129 4.39 20.12 3.01
C MET A 129 4.45 20.93 1.71
N LEU A 130 4.96 20.33 0.62
CA LEU A 130 5.00 20.95 -0.71
C LEU A 130 3.60 21.16 -1.29
N ALA A 131 2.68 20.22 -1.05
CA ALA A 131 1.30 20.25 -1.55
C ALA A 131 0.50 21.47 -1.08
N PHE A 132 0.85 22.10 0.05
CA PHE A 132 0.21 23.34 0.51
C PHE A 132 0.45 24.54 -0.41
N TYR A 133 1.55 24.54 -1.16
CA TYR A 133 1.99 25.69 -1.97
C TYR A 133 2.04 25.39 -3.47
N TYR A 134 2.21 24.12 -3.84
CA TYR A 134 2.39 23.71 -5.22
C TYR A 134 1.10 23.86 -6.05
N GLN A 135 1.23 24.39 -7.27
CA GLN A 135 0.12 24.59 -8.20
C GLN A 135 0.30 23.69 -9.44
N PRO A 136 -0.47 22.60 -9.60
CA PRO A 136 -0.31 21.65 -10.71
C PRO A 136 -0.93 22.18 -12.02
N THR A 137 -0.49 23.34 -12.49
CA THR A 137 -0.91 23.94 -13.77
C THR A 137 0.30 24.38 -14.58
N ALA A 138 0.18 24.41 -15.91
CA ALA A 138 1.30 24.77 -16.77
C ALA A 138 1.85 26.19 -16.52
N LEU A 139 1.00 27.11 -16.04
CA LEU A 139 1.40 28.48 -15.69
C LEU A 139 1.94 28.59 -14.26
N GLY A 140 1.48 27.72 -13.34
CA GLY A 140 1.74 27.83 -11.90
C GLY A 140 2.82 26.89 -11.37
N ALA A 141 3.11 25.77 -12.03
CA ALA A 141 3.96 24.71 -11.47
C ALA A 141 5.38 25.20 -11.18
N HIS A 142 6.10 25.67 -12.20
CA HIS A 142 7.46 26.18 -12.05
C HIS A 142 7.52 27.41 -11.11
N THR A 143 6.57 28.35 -11.24
CA THR A 143 6.53 29.55 -10.39
C THR A 143 6.26 29.20 -8.92
N SER A 144 5.41 28.20 -8.65
CA SER A 144 5.11 27.75 -7.28
C SER A 144 6.32 27.09 -6.63
N LEU A 145 7.10 26.29 -7.38
CA LEU A 145 8.35 25.71 -6.88
C LEU A 145 9.41 26.78 -6.61
N SER A 146 9.55 27.76 -7.50
CA SER A 146 10.44 28.91 -7.27
C SER A 146 10.03 29.72 -6.03
N MET A 147 8.72 29.89 -5.81
CA MET A 147 8.21 30.55 -4.61
C MET A 147 8.50 29.74 -3.35
N ILE A 148 8.32 28.41 -3.38
CA ILE A 148 8.69 27.53 -2.27
C ILE A 148 10.18 27.67 -1.96
N ALA A 149 11.05 27.61 -2.97
CA ALA A 149 12.49 27.65 -2.78
C ALA A 149 12.96 28.96 -2.12
N ASN A 150 12.41 30.10 -2.54
CA ASN A 150 12.91 31.43 -2.18
C ASN A 150 12.14 32.11 -1.05
N ASN A 151 10.84 31.85 -0.90
CA ASN A 151 9.97 32.64 -0.04
C ASN A 151 9.42 31.87 1.16
N VAL A 152 9.43 30.53 1.13
CA VAL A 152 8.96 29.68 2.24
C VAL A 152 10.13 29.37 3.17
N ALA A 153 9.91 29.53 4.49
CA ALA A 153 10.91 29.19 5.49
C ALA A 153 11.36 27.72 5.34
N ASN A 154 12.66 27.48 5.21
CA ASN A 154 13.25 26.17 4.93
C ASN A 154 12.72 25.48 3.66
N GLY A 155 12.13 26.21 2.70
CA GLY A 155 11.55 25.61 1.50
C GLY A 155 12.56 24.85 0.63
N THR A 156 13.77 25.40 0.47
CA THR A 156 14.88 24.70 -0.22
C THR A 156 15.26 23.39 0.49
N LEU A 157 15.24 23.36 1.83
CA LEU A 157 15.51 22.13 2.59
C LEU A 157 14.41 21.10 2.36
N ILE A 158 13.13 21.51 2.38
CA ILE A 158 11.99 20.61 2.15
C ILE A 158 12.05 20.01 0.74
N LEU A 159 12.32 20.83 -0.28
CA LEU A 159 12.51 20.39 -1.66
C LEU A 159 13.66 19.38 -1.76
N SER A 160 14.80 19.70 -1.16
CA SER A 160 15.98 18.83 -1.17
C SER A 160 15.74 17.51 -0.45
N LEU A 161 15.05 17.52 0.70
CA LEU A 161 14.70 16.31 1.43
C LEU A 161 13.73 15.44 0.63
N HIS A 162 12.75 16.04 -0.04
CA HIS A 162 11.81 15.30 -0.88
C HIS A 162 12.53 14.60 -2.05
N ASP A 163 13.41 15.32 -2.74
CA ASP A 163 14.18 14.78 -3.87
C ASP A 163 15.17 13.68 -3.43
N VAL A 164 15.94 13.93 -2.36
CA VAL A 164 16.87 12.94 -1.80
C VAL A 164 16.13 11.71 -1.26
N ALA A 165 14.97 11.89 -0.61
CA ALA A 165 14.16 10.77 -0.15
C ALA A 165 13.65 9.91 -1.30
N GLY A 166 13.13 10.54 -2.36
CA GLY A 166 12.61 9.85 -3.55
C GLY A 166 13.70 9.10 -4.30
N ASN A 167 14.83 9.75 -4.59
CA ASN A 167 15.97 9.11 -5.27
C ASN A 167 16.59 8.01 -4.40
N GLY A 168 16.69 8.24 -3.10
CA GLY A 168 17.13 7.25 -2.13
C GLY A 168 16.26 6.01 -2.16
N LEU A 169 14.92 6.17 -2.14
CA LEU A 169 13.99 5.05 -2.15
C LEU A 169 14.22 4.12 -3.35
N ILE A 170 14.47 4.68 -4.54
CA ILE A 170 14.77 3.88 -5.75
C ILE A 170 16.09 3.10 -5.57
N VAL A 171 17.16 3.78 -5.15
CA VAL A 171 18.48 3.16 -4.98
C VAL A 171 18.43 2.04 -3.96
N PHE A 172 17.83 2.28 -2.80
CA PHE A 172 17.72 1.28 -1.75
C PHE A 172 16.83 0.11 -2.16
N SER A 173 15.73 0.33 -2.91
CA SER A 173 14.91 -0.77 -3.44
C SER A 173 15.59 -1.60 -4.52
N LEU A 174 16.45 -1.01 -5.34
CA LEU A 174 17.27 -1.79 -6.26
C LEU A 174 18.32 -2.63 -5.52
N ILE A 175 18.98 -2.06 -4.50
CA ILE A 175 19.91 -2.79 -3.64
C ILE A 175 19.18 -3.92 -2.90
N GLN A 176 17.98 -3.67 -2.40
CA GLN A 176 17.14 -4.64 -1.70
C GLN A 176 16.85 -5.86 -2.58
N ILE A 177 16.47 -5.65 -3.84
CA ILE A 177 16.27 -6.74 -4.81
C ILE A 177 17.55 -7.57 -4.98
N VAL A 178 18.71 -6.92 -5.09
CA VAL A 178 20.00 -7.61 -5.23
C VAL A 178 20.33 -8.41 -3.96
N VAL A 179 20.14 -7.85 -2.76
CA VAL A 179 20.38 -8.55 -1.49
C VAL A 179 19.48 -9.76 -1.35
N MET A 180 18.18 -9.62 -1.63
CA MET A 180 17.23 -10.73 -1.61
C MET A 180 17.59 -11.81 -2.64
N PHE A 181 18.07 -11.40 -3.82
CA PHE A 181 18.55 -12.32 -4.86
C PHE A 181 19.77 -13.13 -4.42
N LEU A 182 20.77 -12.47 -3.84
CA LEU A 182 21.97 -13.12 -3.33
C LEU A 182 21.68 -14.02 -2.12
N GLY A 183 20.64 -13.70 -1.34
CA GLY A 183 20.13 -14.55 -0.24
C GLY A 183 19.65 -15.93 -0.69
N ARG A 184 19.37 -16.12 -2.00
CA ARG A 184 18.87 -17.35 -2.63
C ARG A 184 17.64 -17.93 -1.92
N GLU A 185 16.67 -17.08 -1.65
CA GLU A 185 15.43 -17.49 -1.00
C GLU A 185 14.26 -17.45 -1.97
N PHE A 186 14.36 -18.22 -3.05
CA PHE A 186 13.24 -18.53 -3.95
C PHE A 186 12.34 -19.65 -3.39
N LEU A 187 12.25 -19.75 -2.07
CA LEU A 187 11.37 -20.72 -1.41
C LEU A 187 10.00 -20.06 -1.21
N LEU A 188 8.91 -20.84 -1.35
CA LEU A 188 7.52 -20.38 -1.18
C LEU A 188 7.24 -19.43 0.01
N PRO A 189 7.81 -19.59 1.22
CA PRO A 189 7.58 -18.64 2.33
C PRO A 189 8.13 -17.22 2.07
N TRP A 190 9.04 -17.06 1.10
CA TRP A 190 9.68 -15.79 0.75
C TRP A 190 8.99 -15.05 -0.39
N LEU A 191 8.07 -15.71 -1.09
CA LEU A 191 7.44 -15.14 -2.27
C LEU A 191 6.68 -13.84 -1.98
N THR A 192 6.05 -13.72 -0.80
CA THR A 192 5.35 -12.50 -0.39
C THR A 192 6.31 -11.32 -0.22
N ALA A 193 7.49 -11.54 0.38
CA ALA A 193 8.53 -10.53 0.49
C ALA A 193 9.11 -10.16 -0.87
N TRP A 194 9.29 -11.14 -1.76
CA TRP A 194 9.73 -10.91 -3.14
C TRP A 194 8.75 -10.05 -3.94
N ILE A 195 7.47 -10.42 -3.92
CA ILE A 195 6.42 -9.69 -4.64
C ILE A 195 6.30 -8.28 -4.05
N SER A 196 6.27 -8.11 -2.73
CA SER A 196 6.18 -6.80 -2.11
C SER A 196 7.40 -5.92 -2.42
N GLY A 197 8.61 -6.48 -2.41
CA GLY A 197 9.84 -5.76 -2.75
C GLY A 197 9.90 -5.33 -4.23
N ILE A 198 9.52 -6.22 -5.16
CA ILE A 198 9.45 -5.88 -6.58
C ILE A 198 8.38 -4.81 -6.83
N LEU A 199 7.19 -4.96 -6.25
CA LEU A 199 6.12 -3.96 -6.39
C LEU A 199 6.52 -2.61 -5.78
N LEU A 200 7.21 -2.61 -4.64
CA LEU A 200 7.73 -1.38 -4.03
C LEU A 200 8.75 -0.70 -4.96
N ALA A 201 9.71 -1.44 -5.51
CA ALA A 201 10.69 -0.89 -6.45
C ALA A 201 10.03 -0.31 -7.72
N LEU A 202 9.07 -1.03 -8.30
CA LEU A 202 8.30 -0.54 -9.45
C LEU A 202 7.49 0.72 -9.10
N THR A 203 6.90 0.77 -7.91
CA THR A 203 6.16 1.94 -7.43
C THR A 203 7.09 3.13 -7.21
N ALA A 204 8.28 2.92 -6.66
CA ALA A 204 9.31 3.96 -6.51
C ALA A 204 9.75 4.52 -7.87
N MET A 205 9.95 3.65 -8.87
CA MET A 205 10.24 4.09 -10.24
C MET A 205 9.07 4.87 -10.86
N ALA A 206 7.82 4.44 -10.62
CA ALA A 206 6.63 5.15 -11.11
C ALA A 206 6.46 6.53 -10.43
N LEU A 207 6.79 6.65 -9.14
CA LEU A 207 6.82 7.93 -8.42
C LEU A 207 7.83 8.88 -9.04
N SER A 208 9.04 8.40 -9.31
CA SER A 208 10.07 9.19 -10.00
C SER A 208 9.63 9.62 -11.39
N TRP A 209 9.06 8.69 -12.16
CA TRP A 209 8.58 8.96 -13.51
C TRP A 209 7.50 10.04 -13.55
N THR A 210 6.51 9.93 -12.66
CA THR A 210 5.45 10.96 -12.56
C THR A 210 6.04 12.32 -12.15
N ALA A 211 7.03 12.36 -11.25
CA ALA A 211 7.66 13.59 -10.78
C ALA A 211 8.44 14.37 -11.86
N ILE A 212 8.94 13.71 -12.91
CA ILE A 212 9.72 14.34 -14.00
C ILE A 212 9.02 15.57 -14.60
N VAL A 213 7.69 15.53 -14.71
CA VAL A 213 6.91 16.62 -15.32
C VAL A 213 6.37 17.63 -14.31
N LEU A 214 6.40 17.33 -12.99
CA LEU A 214 5.87 18.21 -11.95
C LEU A 214 6.71 19.49 -11.79
N ALA A 215 8.01 19.46 -12.08
CA ALA A 215 8.83 20.67 -12.09
C ALA A 215 8.47 21.62 -13.25
N TRP A 216 7.83 21.09 -14.29
CA TRP A 216 7.49 21.79 -15.52
C TRP A 216 8.67 22.50 -16.19
N GLU A 217 9.85 21.89 -16.08
CA GLU A 217 11.06 22.31 -16.78
C GLU A 217 11.11 21.80 -18.22
N GLN A 218 11.87 22.48 -19.08
CA GLN A 218 11.99 22.13 -20.50
C GLN A 218 12.48 20.69 -20.71
N THR A 219 13.49 20.28 -19.94
CA THR A 219 14.06 18.93 -19.98
C THR A 219 13.04 17.89 -19.57
N GLY A 220 12.32 18.12 -18.47
CA GLY A 220 11.24 17.26 -17.99
C GLY A 220 10.10 17.12 -18.98
N PHE A 221 9.66 18.24 -19.57
CA PHE A 221 8.59 18.25 -20.59
C PHE A 221 8.93 17.40 -21.81
N TRP A 222 10.11 17.59 -22.40
CA TRP A 222 10.50 16.84 -23.60
C TRP A 222 10.74 15.37 -23.32
N ARG A 223 11.35 15.06 -22.18
CA ARG A 223 11.55 13.68 -21.73
C ARG A 223 10.21 12.98 -21.54
N PHE A 224 9.29 13.58 -20.79
CA PHE A 224 7.95 13.04 -20.57
C PHE A 224 7.20 12.83 -21.89
N LYS A 225 7.33 13.77 -22.85
CA LYS A 225 6.75 13.62 -24.19
C LYS A 225 7.26 12.39 -24.94
N ILE A 226 8.57 12.11 -24.88
CA ILE A 226 9.16 10.92 -25.52
C ILE A 226 8.63 9.66 -24.84
N GLU A 227 8.70 9.60 -23.52
CA GLU A 227 8.27 8.43 -22.73
C GLU A 227 6.76 8.15 -22.90
N LEU A 228 5.92 9.19 -22.93
CA LEU A 228 4.49 9.06 -23.17
C LEU A 228 4.17 8.58 -24.59
N ASN A 229 4.96 8.98 -25.60
CA ASN A 229 4.82 8.45 -26.96
C ASN A 229 5.20 6.96 -27.04
N ILE A 230 6.21 6.52 -26.27
CA ILE A 230 6.58 5.10 -26.17
C ILE A 230 5.42 4.32 -25.54
N LEU A 231 4.81 4.81 -24.45
CA LEU A 231 3.62 4.19 -23.86
C LEU A 231 2.45 4.14 -24.86
N GLY A 232 2.27 5.21 -25.64
CA GLY A 232 1.27 5.30 -26.69
C GLY A 232 1.45 4.27 -27.82
N SER A 233 2.66 3.74 -28.00
CA SER A 233 2.97 2.74 -29.04
C SER A 233 2.57 1.30 -28.66
N LEU A 234 2.15 1.06 -27.41
CA LEU A 234 1.72 -0.27 -26.97
C LEU A 234 0.46 -0.71 -27.73
N PRO A 235 0.42 -1.95 -28.24
CA PRO A 235 -0.75 -2.46 -28.92
C PRO A 235 -1.95 -2.53 -27.96
N LEU A 236 -3.16 -2.35 -28.49
CA LEU A 236 -4.45 -2.40 -27.79
C LEU A 236 -4.72 -1.25 -26.80
N VAL A 237 -3.82 -1.02 -25.84
CA VAL A 237 -4.05 -0.09 -24.71
C VAL A 237 -3.29 1.21 -24.78
N GLY A 238 -2.27 1.31 -25.64
CA GLY A 238 -1.35 2.45 -25.70
C GLY A 238 -2.03 3.81 -25.92
N PRO A 239 -2.85 3.97 -26.99
CA PRO A 239 -3.53 5.24 -27.27
C PRO A 239 -4.41 5.71 -26.11
N THR A 240 -5.24 4.81 -25.56
CA THR A 240 -6.12 5.12 -24.44
C THR A 240 -5.33 5.50 -23.19
N LEU A 241 -4.25 4.78 -22.87
CA LEU A 241 -3.41 5.09 -21.72
C LEU A 241 -2.75 6.47 -21.87
N ARG A 242 -2.22 6.77 -23.06
CA ARG A 242 -1.64 8.08 -23.36
C ARG A 242 -2.66 9.20 -23.19
N ASP A 243 -3.88 9.02 -23.70
CA ASP A 243 -4.93 10.05 -23.62
C ASP A 243 -5.38 10.26 -22.17
N VAL A 244 -5.49 9.20 -21.37
CA VAL A 244 -5.80 9.30 -19.93
C VAL A 244 -4.69 10.05 -19.19
N LEU A 245 -3.42 9.72 -19.45
CA LEU A 245 -2.30 10.35 -18.76
C LEU A 245 -2.12 11.83 -19.19
N SER A 246 -2.30 12.14 -20.47
CA SER A 246 -2.15 13.52 -20.99
C SER A 246 -3.39 14.39 -20.82
N GLY A 247 -4.58 13.81 -20.71
CA GLY A 247 -5.84 14.55 -20.82
C GLY A 247 -6.24 14.88 -22.27
N GLY A 248 -5.71 14.15 -23.27
CA GLY A 248 -6.13 14.22 -24.67
C GLY A 248 -5.06 14.70 -25.65
N SER A 249 -5.37 15.73 -26.44
CA SER A 249 -4.60 16.11 -27.66
C SER A 249 -3.13 16.52 -27.46
N GLY A 250 -2.66 16.67 -26.22
CA GLY A 250 -1.28 17.01 -25.93
C GLY A 250 -0.98 17.21 -24.45
N ILE A 251 0.29 17.47 -24.15
CA ILE A 251 0.75 17.75 -22.78
C ILE A 251 0.31 19.17 -22.40
N SER A 252 -0.50 19.28 -21.36
CA SER A 252 -1.16 20.53 -20.93
C SER A 252 -1.31 20.60 -19.41
N SER A 253 -1.97 21.64 -18.88
CA SER A 253 -2.33 21.74 -17.46
C SER A 253 -3.08 20.49 -16.93
N PHE A 254 -3.92 19.85 -17.76
CA PHE A 254 -4.60 18.61 -17.38
C PHE A 254 -3.61 17.47 -17.15
N THR A 255 -2.54 17.39 -17.94
CA THR A 255 -1.47 16.41 -17.75
C THR A 255 -0.80 16.57 -16.40
N LEU A 256 -0.43 17.81 -16.00
CA LEU A 256 0.18 18.01 -14.67
C LEU A 256 -0.79 17.64 -13.56
N GLN A 257 -2.07 17.96 -13.71
CA GLN A 257 -3.07 17.62 -12.71
C GLN A 257 -3.22 16.10 -12.57
N HIS A 258 -3.23 15.35 -13.67
CA HIS A 258 -3.25 13.89 -13.65
C HIS A 258 -1.97 13.31 -13.05
N MET A 259 -0.79 13.81 -13.44
CA MET A 259 0.48 13.31 -12.89
C MET A 259 0.62 13.64 -11.41
N TYR A 260 0.21 14.83 -10.98
CA TYR A 260 0.17 15.20 -9.57
C TYR A 260 -0.81 14.32 -8.79
N MET A 261 -1.99 14.04 -9.37
CA MET A 261 -2.97 13.16 -8.74
C MET A 261 -2.41 11.74 -8.56
N LEU A 262 -1.81 11.19 -9.62
CA LEU A 262 -1.19 9.87 -9.60
C LEU A 262 -0.02 9.81 -8.63
N HIS A 263 0.88 10.79 -8.65
CA HIS A 263 2.05 10.86 -7.79
C HIS A 263 1.64 10.91 -6.31
N SER A 264 0.80 11.88 -5.95
CA SER A 264 0.53 12.24 -4.55
C SER A 264 -0.54 11.38 -3.88
N TYR A 265 -1.57 10.94 -4.61
CA TYR A 265 -2.70 10.22 -4.00
C TYR A 265 -2.73 8.74 -4.33
N VAL A 266 -2.24 8.32 -5.49
CA VAL A 266 -2.27 6.90 -5.87
C VAL A 266 -0.97 6.22 -5.50
N LEU A 267 0.13 6.68 -6.08
CA LEU A 267 1.43 6.04 -5.97
C LEU A 267 2.07 6.26 -4.59
N ALA A 268 1.97 7.47 -4.00
CA ALA A 268 2.53 7.71 -2.68
C ALA A 268 1.85 6.87 -1.59
N ILE A 269 0.52 6.74 -1.64
CA ILE A 269 -0.23 5.88 -0.71
C ILE A 269 0.14 4.41 -0.93
N ALA A 270 0.24 3.97 -2.20
CA ALA A 270 0.67 2.63 -2.53
C ALA A 270 2.09 2.33 -2.03
N ALA A 271 3.03 3.27 -2.14
CA ALA A 271 4.41 3.12 -1.67
C ALA A 271 4.49 2.99 -0.14
N ILE A 272 3.72 3.78 0.62
CA ILE A 272 3.64 3.65 2.09
C ILE A 272 3.08 2.28 2.47
N PHE A 273 1.98 1.87 1.84
CA PHE A 273 1.39 0.56 2.11
C PHE A 273 2.38 -0.57 1.78
N LEU A 274 3.01 -0.52 0.60
CA LEU A 274 3.96 -1.52 0.16
C LEU A 274 5.20 -1.59 1.05
N SER A 275 5.77 -0.45 1.46
CA SER A 275 6.93 -0.43 2.36
C SER A 275 6.64 -1.02 3.74
N ILE A 276 5.46 -0.73 4.32
CA ILE A 276 5.01 -1.35 5.57
C ILE A 276 4.85 -2.87 5.39
N THR A 277 4.17 -3.30 4.32
CA THR A 277 3.98 -4.73 4.06
C THR A 277 5.29 -5.46 3.82
N HIS A 278 6.22 -4.85 3.09
CA HIS A 278 7.53 -5.42 2.79
C HIS A 278 8.35 -5.64 4.07
N LEU A 279 8.46 -4.60 4.91
CA LEU A 279 9.14 -4.71 6.20
C LEU A 279 8.49 -5.77 7.10
N ALA A 280 7.16 -5.77 7.21
CA ALA A 280 6.45 -6.76 8.02
C ALA A 280 6.72 -8.20 7.54
N THR A 281 6.72 -8.44 6.23
CA THR A 281 7.01 -9.77 5.68
C THR A 281 8.44 -10.23 6.00
N LEU A 282 9.42 -9.33 5.93
CA LEU A 282 10.82 -9.65 6.23
C LEU A 282 11.03 -9.93 7.72
N ILE A 283 10.42 -9.17 8.62
CA ILE A 283 10.50 -9.41 10.07
C ILE A 283 9.90 -10.78 10.41
N LEU A 284 8.73 -11.10 9.86
CA LEU A 284 8.10 -12.41 10.09
C LEU A 284 8.98 -13.57 9.60
N GLN A 285 9.68 -13.39 8.49
CA GLN A 285 10.61 -14.39 7.97
C GLN A 285 11.89 -14.49 8.81
N GLU A 286 12.39 -13.37 9.35
CA GLU A 286 13.53 -13.35 10.27
C GLU A 286 13.23 -14.15 11.53
N GLN A 287 12.04 -13.98 12.11
CA GLN A 287 11.59 -14.75 13.27
C GLN A 287 11.53 -16.26 13.00
N GLN A 288 11.16 -16.68 11.78
CA GLN A 288 11.12 -18.09 11.40
C GLN A 288 12.52 -18.72 11.22
N CYS A 289 13.54 -17.92 10.92
CA CYS A 289 14.92 -18.39 10.70
C CYS A 289 15.81 -18.34 11.96
N GLN A 290 15.35 -17.72 13.05
CA GLN A 290 16.07 -17.69 14.32
C GLN A 290 16.20 -19.11 14.92
N PRO A 291 17.40 -19.57 15.31
CA PRO A 291 17.59 -20.86 15.96
C PRO A 291 16.92 -20.89 17.34
N LYS A 292 16.25 -22.01 17.68
CA LYS A 292 15.48 -22.19 18.93
C LYS A 292 16.28 -22.07 20.24
N GLU A 293 17.60 -21.99 20.17
CA GLU A 293 18.48 -21.96 21.36
C GLU A 293 18.34 -20.68 22.21
N THR A 294 17.84 -19.59 21.64
CA THR A 294 17.66 -18.31 22.35
C THR A 294 16.33 -18.14 23.10
N GLN A 295 15.42 -19.12 23.05
CA GLN A 295 14.11 -19.04 23.72
C GLN A 295 14.05 -19.78 25.08
N SER A 296 15.17 -20.35 25.53
CA SER A 296 15.24 -21.16 26.77
C SER A 296 16.30 -20.65 27.77
N SER A 297 16.49 -19.34 27.89
CA SER A 297 17.39 -18.75 28.89
C SER A 297 16.74 -17.55 29.58
#